data_AF-A0AA37GKJ6-F1
#
_entry.id   AF-A0AA37GKJ6-F1
#
_cell.length_a   1.000
_cell.length_b   1.000
_cell.length_c   1.000
_cell.angle_alpha   90.00
_cell.angle_beta   90.00
_cell.angle_gamma   90.00
#
_symmetry.space_group_name_H-M   'P 1'
#
loop_
_entity.id
_entity.type
_entity.pdbx_description
1 polymer ?
#
loop_
_entity_poly.entity_id
_entity_poly.type
_entity_poly.pdbx_seq_one_letter_code
_entity_poly.pdbx_strand_id
1 'polypeptide(L)'
;MHLVSPLPERQSQATAQIIASLCSTTGDASRTKDETPAINLSHCLFRKGHEAPASSYILRSEATGTRTIVNHNDLPEMTVHEFLRVAEAFKGHGRTWWHFEGRIPETTLECIRLLRQVLDDVTVSVEVEKPGRPGLRELAAEAEVVFYSKSWAEVRHPPAAGGGRGRC
;
A
#
# COMPACT_ATOMS: atom_id res chain seq x y z
N MET A 1 -1.55 2.91 13.81
CA MET A 1 -1.34 2.38 12.44
C MET A 1 -0.43 3.35 11.69
N HIS A 2 0.57 2.89 10.94
CA HIS A 2 1.43 3.76 10.13
C HIS A 2 1.04 3.68 8.65
N LEU A 3 1.01 4.82 7.97
CA LEU A 3 0.89 4.90 6.52
C LEU A 3 2.27 5.16 5.92
N VAL A 4 2.59 4.44 4.85
CA VAL A 4 3.78 4.65 4.03
C VAL A 4 3.30 4.86 2.60
N SER A 5 3.33 6.10 2.13
CA SER A 5 2.89 6.47 0.79
C SER A 5 3.70 7.65 0.27
N PRO A 6 3.99 7.72 -1.04
CA PRO A 6 4.28 8.98 -1.69
C PRO A 6 3.15 9.97 -1.44
N LEU A 7 3.51 11.18 -1.02
CA LEU A 7 2.61 12.32 -0.83
C LEU A 7 3.18 13.53 -1.56
N PRO A 8 2.35 14.56 -1.83
CA PRO A 8 2.83 15.85 -2.28
C PRO A 8 3.87 16.43 -1.31
N GLU A 9 4.52 17.52 -1.70
CA GLU A 9 5.49 18.16 -0.82
C GLU A 9 4.87 18.58 0.52
N ARG A 10 5.70 18.58 1.56
CA ARG A 10 5.24 18.72 2.96
C ARG A 10 4.45 19.99 3.22
N GLN A 11 4.78 21.07 2.51
CA GLN A 11 4.21 22.39 2.71
C GLN A 11 3.00 22.68 1.81
N SER A 12 2.63 21.75 0.91
CA SER A 12 1.52 21.98 0.00
C SER A 12 0.17 21.95 0.73
N GLN A 13 -0.80 22.67 0.17
CA GLN A 13 -2.18 22.65 0.67
C GLN A 13 -2.78 21.24 0.62
N ALA A 14 -2.46 20.45 -0.41
CA ALA A 14 -2.94 19.08 -0.55
C ALA A 14 -2.44 18.18 0.59
N THR A 15 -1.17 18.31 0.98
CA THR A 15 -0.63 17.58 2.13
C THR A 15 -1.34 17.96 3.42
N ALA A 16 -1.59 19.26 3.65
CA ALA A 16 -2.32 19.71 4.82
C ALA A 16 -3.75 19.14 4.88
N GLN A 17 -4.46 19.07 3.75
CA GLN A 17 -5.79 18.46 3.65
C GLN A 17 -5.77 16.95 3.92
N ILE A 18 -4.78 16.22 3.39
CA ILE A 18 -4.60 14.79 3.66
C ILE A 18 -4.36 14.54 5.15
N ILE A 19 -3.46 15.30 5.77
CA ILE A 19 -3.17 15.19 7.21
C ILE A 19 -4.43 15.51 8.02
N ALA A 20 -5.15 16.59 7.71
CA ALA A 20 -6.38 16.94 8.40
C ALA A 20 -7.44 15.83 8.30
N SER A 21 -7.54 15.16 7.14
CA SER A 21 -8.51 14.09 6.92
C SER A 21 -8.15 12.79 7.65
N LEU A 22 -6.88 12.35 7.55
CA LEU A 22 -6.43 11.04 8.05
C LEU A 22 -5.98 11.07 9.52
N CYS A 23 -5.53 12.22 10.02
CA CYS A 23 -5.13 12.38 11.43
C CYS A 23 -6.24 12.98 12.28
N SER A 24 -7.40 13.34 11.73
CA SER A 24 -8.51 13.83 12.56
C SER A 24 -8.83 12.79 13.64
N THR A 25 -8.82 13.24 14.90
CA THR A 25 -9.39 12.44 15.99
C THR A 25 -10.88 12.38 15.73
N THR A 26 -11.41 11.19 15.47
CA THR A 26 -12.86 10.99 15.35
C THR A 26 -13.51 11.59 16.58
N GLY A 27 -14.35 12.61 16.38
CA GLY A 27 -14.97 13.42 17.42
C GLY A 27 -16.02 12.66 18.22
N ASP A 28 -15.58 11.71 19.04
CA ASP A 28 -16.39 11.13 20.10
C ASP A 28 -16.08 11.93 21.37
N ALA A 29 -17.07 12.67 21.87
CA ALA A 29 -16.93 13.69 22.92
C ALA A 29 -16.59 13.13 24.33
N SER A 30 -16.04 11.92 24.42
CA SER A 30 -15.78 11.21 25.68
C SER A 30 -14.30 10.93 25.96
N ARG A 31 -13.35 11.39 25.14
CA ARG A 31 -11.97 10.90 25.23
C ARG A 31 -10.96 11.94 25.71
N THR A 32 -10.11 11.49 26.63
CA THR A 32 -9.07 12.23 27.34
C THR A 32 -7.93 12.69 26.41
N LYS A 33 -7.26 13.77 26.81
CA LYS A 33 -6.25 14.60 26.12
C LYS A 33 -4.98 13.90 25.58
N ASP A 34 -4.96 12.58 25.44
CA ASP A 34 -3.77 11.75 25.23
C ASP A 34 -3.89 10.79 24.03
N GLU A 35 -4.70 11.14 23.02
CA GLU A 35 -4.95 10.24 21.89
C GLU A 35 -3.95 10.41 20.74
N THR A 36 -3.24 9.32 20.46
CA THR A 36 -2.45 9.13 19.23
C THR A 36 -3.36 9.18 18.00
N PRO A 37 -2.93 9.82 16.89
CA PRO A 37 -3.75 9.91 15.67
C PRO A 37 -4.12 8.52 15.14
N ALA A 38 -5.31 8.41 14.53
CA ALA A 38 -5.82 7.16 13.96
C ALA A 38 -4.83 6.54 12.96
N ILE A 39 -4.18 7.40 12.16
CA ILE A 39 -3.13 7.05 11.21
C ILE A 39 -1.91 7.93 11.44
N ASN A 40 -0.74 7.32 11.58
CA ASN A 40 0.53 8.01 11.68
C ASN A 40 1.19 8.13 10.30
N LEU A 41 1.42 9.37 9.84
CA LEU A 41 2.03 9.68 8.54
C LEU A 41 3.54 10.01 8.63
N SER A 42 4.20 9.75 9.76
CA SER A 42 5.63 10.08 9.98
C SER A 42 6.56 9.42 8.96
N HIS A 43 6.16 8.31 8.37
CA HIS A 43 6.94 7.54 7.39
C HIS A 43 6.50 7.77 5.92
N CYS A 44 5.57 8.69 5.67
CA CYS A 44 5.21 9.06 4.30
C CYS A 44 6.36 9.79 3.57
N LEU A 45 6.39 9.64 2.24
CA LEU A 45 7.45 10.11 1.37
C LEU A 45 7.01 11.38 0.63
N PHE A 46 7.45 12.54 1.11
CA PHE A 46 7.02 13.83 0.56
C PHE A 46 7.84 14.20 -0.69
N ARG A 47 7.15 14.36 -1.83
CA ARG A 47 7.76 14.61 -3.15
C ARG A 47 7.94 16.10 -3.38
N LYS A 48 9.17 16.62 -3.19
CA LYS A 48 9.51 18.04 -3.37
C LYS A 48 9.16 18.52 -4.78
N GLY A 49 8.52 19.69 -4.90
CA GLY A 49 8.13 20.26 -6.19
C GLY A 49 6.83 19.67 -6.78
N HIS A 50 6.16 18.76 -6.07
CA HIS A 50 4.84 18.26 -6.43
C HIS A 50 3.80 18.77 -5.45
N GLU A 51 2.89 19.62 -5.91
CA GLU A 51 1.84 20.19 -5.04
C GLU A 51 0.56 19.35 -5.04
N ALA A 52 0.25 18.70 -6.16
CA ALA A 52 -1.00 17.95 -6.35
C ALA A 52 -0.91 16.51 -5.83
N PRO A 53 -1.98 15.96 -5.21
CA PRO A 53 -2.03 14.57 -4.77
C PRO A 53 -2.38 13.62 -5.91
N ALA A 54 -2.06 12.35 -5.73
CA ALA A 54 -2.70 11.28 -6.49
C ALA A 54 -4.22 11.41 -6.36
N SER A 55 -4.92 11.49 -7.50
CA SER A 55 -6.32 11.86 -7.58
C SER A 55 -7.12 10.85 -8.39
N SER A 56 -8.38 10.64 -7.99
CA SER A 56 -9.32 9.79 -8.72
C SER A 56 -10.63 10.56 -8.93
N TYR A 57 -11.04 10.69 -10.19
CA TYR A 57 -12.30 11.31 -10.57
C TYR A 57 -13.33 10.22 -10.78
N ILE A 58 -14.40 10.23 -9.98
CA ILE A 58 -15.47 9.23 -10.04
C ILE A 58 -16.70 9.87 -10.66
N LEU A 59 -17.01 9.45 -11.89
CA LEU A 59 -18.19 9.88 -12.63
C LEU A 59 -19.25 8.80 -12.48
N ARG A 60 -20.41 9.14 -11.90
CA ARG A 60 -21.53 8.20 -11.72
C ARG A 60 -22.65 8.55 -12.68
N SER A 61 -23.08 7.56 -13.47
CA SER A 61 -24.29 7.68 -14.29
C SER A 61 -25.53 7.63 -13.40
N GLU A 62 -26.34 8.68 -13.40
CA GLU A 62 -27.62 8.66 -12.67
C GLU A 62 -28.61 7.66 -13.26
N ALA A 63 -28.60 7.51 -14.60
CA ALA A 63 -29.53 6.62 -15.31
C ALA A 63 -29.28 5.12 -15.05
N THR A 64 -28.01 4.71 -14.92
CA THR A 64 -27.64 3.28 -14.82
C THR A 64 -27.02 2.89 -13.48
N GLY A 65 -26.64 3.88 -12.66
CA GLY A 65 -25.88 3.67 -11.43
C GLY A 65 -24.42 3.25 -11.65
N THR A 66 -23.96 3.09 -12.89
CA THR A 66 -22.58 2.72 -13.21
C THR A 66 -21.61 3.84 -12.84
N ARG A 67 -20.35 3.47 -12.58
CA ARG A 67 -19.27 4.40 -12.27
C ARG A 67 -18.12 4.26 -13.26
N THR A 68 -17.59 5.38 -13.71
CA THR A 68 -16.34 5.49 -14.45
C THR A 68 -15.32 6.15 -13.53
N ILE A 69 -14.16 5.54 -13.39
CA ILE A 69 -13.08 6.03 -12.52
C ILE A 69 -11.90 6.42 -13.41
N VAL A 70 -11.49 7.69 -13.34
CA VAL A 70 -10.31 8.21 -14.02
C VAL A 70 -9.25 8.50 -12.96
N ASN A 71 -8.17 7.72 -12.97
CA ASN A 71 -7.06 7.88 -12.04
C ASN A 71 -5.96 8.75 -12.67
N HIS A 72 -5.43 9.70 -11.91
CA HIS A 72 -4.31 10.54 -12.29
C HIS A 72 -3.34 10.63 -11.13
N ASN A 73 -2.07 10.30 -11.37
CA ASN A 73 -1.02 10.37 -10.35
C ASN A 73 0.31 10.77 -10.99
N ASP A 74 0.75 11.98 -10.70
CA ASP A 74 2.04 12.52 -11.14
C ASP A 74 3.12 12.44 -10.04
N LEU A 75 2.81 11.83 -8.89
CA LEU A 75 3.81 11.62 -7.84
C LEU A 75 4.75 10.47 -8.23
N PRO A 76 6.08 10.67 -8.12
CA PRO A 76 7.04 9.59 -8.28
C PRO A 76 6.76 8.44 -7.32
N GLU A 77 6.74 7.22 -7.85
CA GLU A 77 6.49 6.00 -7.09
C GLU A 77 7.57 5.79 -6.01
N MET A 78 7.25 5.05 -4.96
CA MET A 78 8.19 4.72 -3.88
C MET A 78 9.32 3.83 -4.41
N THR A 79 10.56 4.14 -4.05
CA THR A 79 11.70 3.27 -4.35
C THR A 79 11.98 2.31 -3.19
N VAL A 80 12.64 1.19 -3.49
CA VAL A 80 13.06 0.20 -2.47
C VAL A 80 14.03 0.82 -1.45
N HIS A 81 14.92 1.71 -1.90
CA HIS A 81 15.86 2.41 -1.01
C HIS A 81 15.14 3.37 -0.04
N GLU A 82 14.05 4.01 -0.48
CA GLU A 82 13.22 4.81 0.42
C GLU A 82 12.49 3.93 1.43
N PHE A 83 11.96 2.80 0.99
CA PHE A 83 11.29 1.84 1.86
C PHE A 83 12.24 1.23 2.90
N LEU A 84 13.50 0.95 2.54
CA LEU A 84 14.51 0.47 3.48
C LEU A 84 14.61 1.36 4.71
N ARG A 85 14.74 2.68 4.52
CA ARG A 85 14.83 3.62 5.65
C ARG A 85 13.60 3.58 6.55
N VAL A 86 12.43 3.31 5.97
CA VAL A 86 11.20 3.13 6.74
C VAL A 86 11.26 1.83 7.53
N ALA A 87 11.61 0.70 6.91
CA ALA A 87 11.75 -0.59 7.58
C ALA A 87 12.76 -0.52 8.75
N GLU A 88 13.89 0.15 8.56
CA GLU A 88 14.91 0.30 9.61
C GLU A 88 14.41 1.07 10.84
N ALA A 89 13.46 1.99 10.67
CA ALA A 89 12.86 2.73 11.78
C ALA A 89 12.01 1.83 12.71
N PHE A 90 11.68 0.61 12.27
CA PHE A 90 10.97 -0.38 13.07
C PHE A 90 11.89 -1.46 13.66
N LYS A 91 13.22 -1.37 13.50
CA LYS A 91 14.16 -2.30 14.17
C LYS A 91 13.98 -2.25 15.69
N GLY A 92 13.98 -3.40 16.33
CA GLY A 92 13.78 -3.52 17.78
C GLY A 92 12.32 -3.35 18.22
N HIS A 93 11.40 -3.00 17.30
CA HIS A 93 10.00 -3.32 17.51
C HIS A 93 9.87 -4.85 17.44
N GLY A 94 9.06 -5.45 18.30
CA GLY A 94 8.83 -6.90 18.29
C GLY A 94 8.07 -7.34 17.02
N ARG A 95 7.04 -8.17 17.18
CA ARG A 95 6.22 -8.57 16.03
C ARG A 95 5.60 -7.35 15.34
N THR A 96 5.78 -7.24 14.03
CA THR A 96 5.18 -6.20 13.19
C THR A 96 4.31 -6.81 12.09
N TRP A 97 3.27 -6.09 11.64
CA TRP A 97 2.42 -6.50 10.53
C TRP A 97 2.46 -5.43 9.43
N TRP A 98 2.78 -5.85 8.21
CA TRP A 98 2.89 -4.98 7.04
C TRP A 98 1.89 -5.38 5.96
N HIS A 99 1.15 -4.40 5.44
CA HIS A 99 0.19 -4.60 4.38
C HIS A 99 0.65 -3.86 3.12
N PHE A 100 0.61 -4.54 1.97
CA PHE A 100 0.99 -3.97 0.67
C PHE A 100 -0.13 -4.10 -0.36
N GLU A 101 -0.38 -3.02 -1.09
CA GLU A 101 -1.14 -3.05 -2.34
C GLU A 101 -0.25 -3.63 -3.44
N GLY A 102 -0.74 -4.61 -4.21
CA GLY A 102 -0.05 -5.17 -5.39
C GLY A 102 0.02 -4.22 -6.58
N ARG A 103 0.29 -2.93 -6.37
CA ARG A 103 0.31 -1.87 -7.40
C ARG A 103 1.46 -2.05 -8.39
N ILE A 104 2.67 -2.22 -7.88
CA ILE A 104 3.93 -2.40 -8.62
C ILE A 104 4.60 -3.66 -8.07
N PRO A 105 4.26 -4.86 -8.59
CA PRO A 105 4.62 -6.12 -7.93
C PRO A 105 6.12 -6.35 -7.77
N GLU A 106 6.93 -5.92 -8.74
CA GLU A 106 8.39 -6.01 -8.68
C GLU A 106 8.95 -5.24 -7.48
N THR A 107 8.62 -3.94 -7.36
CA THR A 107 9.04 -3.09 -6.24
C THR A 107 8.50 -3.63 -4.91
N THR A 108 7.23 -4.03 -4.86
CA THR A 108 6.64 -4.59 -3.63
C THR A 108 7.34 -5.87 -3.18
N LEU A 109 7.68 -6.76 -4.11
CA LEU A 109 8.38 -8.00 -3.82
C LEU A 109 9.78 -7.74 -3.24
N GLU A 110 10.52 -6.78 -3.81
CA GLU A 110 11.81 -6.36 -3.26
C GLU A 110 11.66 -5.74 -1.85
N CYS A 111 10.64 -4.92 -1.62
CA CYS A 111 10.33 -4.37 -0.31
C CYS A 111 10.03 -5.46 0.73
N ILE A 112 9.25 -6.49 0.38
CA ILE A 112 8.94 -7.62 1.29
C ILE A 112 10.20 -8.40 1.65
N ARG A 113 11.04 -8.70 0.66
CA ARG A 113 12.31 -9.41 0.88
C ARG A 113 13.24 -8.61 1.78
N LEU A 114 13.37 -7.32 1.51
CA LEU A 114 14.15 -6.40 2.32
C LEU A 114 13.61 -6.34 3.76
N LEU A 115 12.30 -6.26 3.93
CA LEU A 115 11.66 -6.18 5.24
C LEU A 115 12.02 -7.38 6.12
N ARG A 116 11.98 -8.58 5.55
CA ARG A 116 12.35 -9.83 6.23
C ARG A 116 13.85 -9.96 6.54
N GLN A 117 14.71 -9.21 5.84
CA GLN A 117 16.14 -9.12 6.16
C GLN A 117 16.41 -8.13 7.29
N VAL A 118 15.55 -7.12 7.44
CA VAL A 118 15.74 -5.99 8.34
C VAL A 118 15.09 -6.21 9.71
N LEU A 119 13.99 -6.96 9.77
CA LEU A 119 13.18 -7.17 10.96
C LEU A 119 13.04 -8.66 11.30
N ASP A 120 12.98 -8.99 12.59
CA ASP A 120 13.04 -10.38 13.08
C ASP A 120 11.68 -11.12 13.03
N ASP A 121 10.56 -10.45 13.36
CA ASP A 121 9.21 -11.05 13.39
C ASP A 121 8.24 -10.16 12.58
N VAL A 122 7.98 -10.58 11.34
CA VAL A 122 7.18 -9.84 10.35
C VAL A 122 6.05 -10.72 9.84
N THR A 123 4.82 -10.22 9.94
CA THR A 123 3.67 -10.74 9.18
C THR A 123 3.41 -9.84 7.98
N VAL A 124 3.29 -10.43 6.79
CA VAL A 124 3.02 -9.75 5.54
C VAL A 124 1.62 -10.11 5.05
N SER A 125 0.90 -9.08 4.63
CA SER A 125 -0.35 -9.24 3.89
C SER A 125 -0.31 -8.46 2.58
N VAL A 126 -0.92 -9.01 1.53
CA VAL A 126 -0.93 -8.38 0.20
C VAL A 126 -2.33 -8.38 -0.42
N GLU A 127 -2.66 -7.31 -1.13
CA GLU A 127 -3.85 -7.24 -1.97
C GLU A 127 -3.52 -7.53 -3.44
N VAL A 128 -4.30 -8.43 -4.04
CA VAL A 128 -4.15 -8.90 -5.41
C VAL A 128 -5.46 -8.64 -6.17
N GLU A 129 -5.51 -7.51 -6.88
CA GLU A 129 -6.77 -7.02 -7.47
C GLU A 129 -6.90 -7.24 -8.98
N LYS A 130 -5.83 -7.01 -9.76
CA LYS A 130 -5.90 -6.92 -11.24
C LYS A 130 -5.35 -8.18 -11.93
N PRO A 131 -6.19 -9.12 -12.41
CA PRO A 131 -5.75 -10.39 -13.01
C PRO A 131 -4.65 -10.29 -14.08
N GLY A 132 -4.67 -9.23 -14.89
CA GLY A 132 -3.69 -9.04 -15.97
C GLY A 132 -2.37 -8.39 -15.56
N ARG A 133 -2.15 -8.04 -14.28
CA ARG A 133 -0.92 -7.38 -13.84
C ARG A 133 0.19 -8.43 -13.60
N PRO A 134 1.31 -8.40 -14.35
CA PRO A 134 2.42 -9.35 -14.17
C PRO A 134 3.04 -9.24 -12.77
N GLY A 135 3.52 -10.36 -12.23
CA GLY A 135 4.21 -10.41 -10.93
C GLY A 135 3.29 -10.60 -9.71
N LEU A 136 1.97 -10.53 -9.87
CA LEU A 136 1.03 -10.63 -8.75
C LEU A 136 0.98 -12.02 -8.10
N ARG A 137 1.28 -13.09 -8.83
CA ARG A 137 1.28 -14.45 -8.28
C ARG A 137 2.51 -14.70 -7.41
N GLU A 138 3.65 -14.24 -7.89
CA GLU A 138 4.92 -14.24 -7.20
C GLU A 138 4.79 -13.42 -5.90
N LEU A 139 4.14 -12.25 -5.98
CA LEU A 139 3.83 -11.44 -4.81
C LEU A 139 2.93 -12.16 -3.81
N ALA A 140 1.87 -12.82 -4.29
CA ALA A 140 0.94 -13.57 -3.42
C ALA A 140 1.62 -14.74 -2.70
N ALA A 141 2.55 -15.43 -3.37
CA ALA A 141 3.28 -16.56 -2.79
C ALA A 141 4.21 -16.15 -1.64
N GLU A 142 4.54 -14.88 -1.54
CA GLU A 142 5.47 -14.32 -0.56
C GLU A 142 4.76 -13.73 0.66
N ALA A 143 3.42 -13.83 0.78
CA ALA A 143 2.66 -13.27 1.88
C ALA A 143 1.98 -14.34 2.73
N GLU A 144 1.88 -14.11 4.05
CA GLU A 144 1.15 -15.00 4.96
C GLU A 144 -0.38 -14.82 4.81
N VAL A 145 -0.84 -13.62 4.45
CA VAL A 145 -2.26 -13.32 4.22
C VAL A 145 -2.45 -12.67 2.86
N VAL A 146 -3.34 -13.21 2.02
CA VAL A 146 -3.61 -12.68 0.69
C VAL A 146 -5.09 -12.31 0.54
N PHE A 147 -5.34 -11.08 0.09
CA PHE A 147 -6.68 -10.59 -0.26
C PHE A 147 -6.83 -10.61 -1.78
N TYR A 148 -7.66 -11.51 -2.29
CA TYR A 148 -7.98 -11.58 -3.71
C TYR A 148 -9.27 -10.81 -4.01
N SER A 149 -9.25 -9.95 -5.02
CA SER A 149 -10.48 -9.32 -5.51
C SER A 149 -11.40 -10.35 -6.18
N LYS A 150 -12.70 -10.01 -6.25
CA LYS A 150 -13.66 -10.79 -7.04
C LYS A 150 -13.22 -10.94 -8.50
N SER A 151 -12.78 -9.84 -9.12
CA SER A 151 -12.33 -9.84 -10.51
C SER A 151 -11.12 -10.74 -10.73
N TRP A 152 -10.18 -10.79 -9.78
CA TRP A 152 -9.06 -11.74 -9.81
C TRP A 152 -9.54 -13.19 -9.83
N ALA A 153 -10.48 -13.54 -8.95
CA ALA A 153 -10.97 -14.91 -8.80
C ALA A 153 -11.81 -15.40 -9.99
N GLU A 154 -12.52 -14.50 -10.69
CA GLU A 154 -13.36 -14.84 -11.84
C GLU A 154 -12.57 -15.17 -13.12
N VAL A 155 -11.29 -14.77 -13.19
CA VAL A 155 -10.43 -15.08 -14.34
C VAL A 155 -9.83 -16.48 -14.20
N ARG A 156 -9.89 -17.28 -15.27
CA ARG A 156 -9.16 -18.55 -15.34
C ARG A 156 -7.66 -18.27 -15.46
N HIS A 157 -6.97 -18.47 -14.35
CA HIS A 157 -5.53 -18.39 -14.25
C HIS A 157 -4.91 -19.65 -14.87
N PRO A 158 -4.05 -19.56 -15.92
CA PRO A 158 -3.26 -20.71 -16.33
C PRO A 158 -2.41 -21.18 -15.14
N PRO A 159 -2.19 -22.49 -14.93
CA PRO A 159 -1.36 -22.97 -13.82
C PRO A 159 0.02 -22.31 -13.86
N ALA A 160 0.60 -22.03 -12.68
CA ALA A 160 1.98 -21.57 -12.60
C ALA A 160 2.87 -22.56 -13.36
N ALA A 161 3.77 -22.06 -14.20
CA ALA A 161 4.70 -22.90 -14.94
C ALA A 161 5.46 -23.77 -13.93
N GLY A 162 5.18 -25.07 -13.94
CA GLY A 162 5.68 -26.00 -12.95
C GLY A 162 7.21 -26.02 -12.97
N GLY A 163 7.82 -25.69 -11.84
CA GLY A 163 9.18 -26.11 -11.53
C GLY A 163 9.24 -27.63 -11.66
N GLY A 164 10.09 -28.12 -12.56
CA GLY A 164 10.30 -29.54 -12.78
C GLY A 164 10.64 -30.22 -11.46
N ARG A 165 9.73 -31.07 -10.97
CA ARG A 165 10.05 -31.97 -9.86
C ARG A 165 11.08 -32.97 -10.38
N GLY A 166 12.29 -32.90 -9.83
CA GLY A 166 13.26 -33.97 -9.89
C GLY A 166 12.61 -35.26 -9.37
N ARG A 167 12.83 -36.34 -10.12
CA ARG A 167 12.50 -37.70 -9.71
C ARG A 167 13.45 -38.09 -8.57
N CYS A 168 12.89 -38.55 -7.46
CA CYS A 168 13.51 -39.56 -6.59
C CYS A 168 12.64 -40.81 -6.70
#